data_AF-A0A520DJR1-F1
#
_entry.id   AF-A0A520DJR1-F1
#
_cell.length_a   1.000
_cell.length_b   1.000
_cell.length_c   1.000
_cell.angle_alpha   90.00
_cell.angle_beta   90.00
_cell.angle_gamma   90.00
#
_symmetry.space_group_name_H-M   'P 1'
#
loop_
_entity.id
_entity.type
_entity.pdbx_description
1 polymer ?
#
loop_
_entity_poly.entity_id
_entity_poly.type
_entity_poly.pdbx_seq_one_letter_code
_entity_poly.pdbx_strand_id
1 'polypeptide(L)'
;MNYNKLPLTILLFICFAAICCSSCSFKGRQVILKTPYDADTVKTVRVVNPSSASEGYYNLIKAEDELAIKNVQDMSLITPNVASGGNSASQASSYTTFKVNAAGEVVLPKIGAVKVAGLNRTQAATVIQKAYELKELNSPLIDVRIANAYVIVLGEVASQGKFVIEREDYELIDLLADAGGLTPDANKKMLRIFRGDKNNP
;
A
#
# COMPACT_ATOMS: atom_id res chain seq x y z
N MET A 1 68.28 -33.76 18.62
CA MET A 1 67.09 -33.20 17.96
C MET A 1 66.17 -34.36 17.59
N ASN A 2 65.26 -34.75 18.49
CA ASN A 2 64.28 -35.82 18.22
C ASN A 2 62.95 -35.17 17.84
N TYR A 3 62.62 -35.23 16.55
CA TYR A 3 61.31 -34.80 16.06
C TYR A 3 60.28 -35.89 16.37
N ASN A 4 59.38 -35.58 17.31
CA ASN A 4 58.22 -36.40 17.63
C ASN A 4 57.35 -36.52 16.37
N LYS A 5 57.41 -37.65 15.66
CA LYS A 5 56.57 -37.90 14.50
C LYS A 5 55.16 -38.26 14.98
N LEU A 6 54.25 -37.30 14.94
CA LEU A 6 52.83 -37.57 15.05
C LEU A 6 52.42 -38.52 13.91
N PRO A 7 51.81 -39.68 14.20
CA PRO A 7 51.43 -40.64 13.17
C PRO A 7 50.37 -40.04 12.24
N LEU A 8 50.52 -40.27 10.93
CA LEU A 8 49.65 -39.76 9.86
C LEU A 8 48.15 -40.03 10.13
N THR A 9 47.84 -41.14 10.81
CA THR A 9 46.48 -41.53 11.19
C THR A 9 45.84 -40.58 12.20
N ILE A 10 46.61 -40.04 13.15
CA ILE A 10 46.11 -39.05 14.12
C ILE A 10 45.82 -37.71 13.41
N LEU A 11 46.67 -37.32 12.45
CA LEU A 11 46.44 -36.12 11.65
C LEU A 11 45.18 -36.24 10.78
N LEU A 12 44.94 -37.41 10.20
CA LEU A 12 43.73 -37.72 9.42
C LEU A 12 42.46 -37.67 10.28
N PHE A 13 42.53 -38.18 11.52
CA PHE A 13 41.40 -38.17 12.45
C PHE A 13 41.06 -36.76 12.94
N ILE A 14 42.07 -35.94 13.21
CA ILE A 14 41.90 -34.52 13.59
C ILE A 14 41.30 -33.73 12.42
N CYS A 15 41.75 -33.96 11.19
CA CYS A 15 41.16 -33.34 9.99
C CYS A 15 39.71 -33.74 9.78
N PHE A 16 39.36 -35.01 9.96
CA PHE A 16 37.98 -35.48 9.85
C PHE A 16 37.07 -34.86 10.93
N ALA A 17 37.54 -34.77 12.17
CA ALA A 17 36.81 -34.11 13.25
C ALA A 17 36.61 -32.61 13.00
N ALA A 18 37.62 -31.92 12.44
CA ALA A 18 37.51 -30.50 12.09
C ALA A 18 36.48 -30.24 10.98
N ILE A 19 36.33 -31.16 10.02
CA ILE A 19 35.32 -31.08 8.95
C ILE A 19 33.90 -31.25 9.54
N CYS A 20 33.72 -32.16 10.50
CA CYS A 20 32.44 -32.35 11.19
C CYS A 20 32.00 -31.14 12.04
N CYS A 21 32.94 -30.36 12.58
CA CYS A 21 32.64 -29.18 13.39
C CYS A 21 32.28 -27.92 12.58
N SER A 22 32.38 -27.94 11.25
CA SER A 22 32.12 -26.76 10.40
C SER A 22 30.63 -26.53 10.05
N SER A 23 29.71 -27.32 10.60
CA SER A 23 28.27 -27.26 10.24
C SER A 23 27.41 -26.32 11.10
N CYS A 24 28.00 -25.27 11.68
CA CYS A 24 27.23 -24.21 12.31
C CYS A 24 26.76 -23.19 11.26
N SER A 25 25.72 -23.54 10.50
CA SER A 25 25.00 -22.59 9.66
C SER A 25 24.14 -21.67 10.54
N PHE A 26 24.70 -20.53 10.95
CA PHE A 26 23.94 -19.45 11.58
C PHE A 26 23.00 -18.83 10.54
N LYS A 27 21.72 -19.20 10.56
CA LYS A 27 20.69 -18.59 9.72
C LYS A 27 20.38 -17.20 10.26
N GLY A 28 21.13 -16.19 9.80
CA GLY A 28 20.85 -14.79 10.08
C GLY A 28 19.49 -14.39 9.51
N ARG A 29 18.45 -14.33 10.34
CA ARG A 29 17.14 -13.81 9.94
C ARG A 29 17.25 -12.29 9.81
N GLN A 30 17.32 -11.80 8.58
CA GLN A 30 17.16 -10.38 8.31
C GLN A 30 15.67 -10.05 8.43
N VAL A 31 15.29 -9.48 9.57
CA VAL A 31 13.92 -9.05 9.83
C VAL A 31 13.74 -7.70 9.12
N ILE A 32 12.97 -7.70 8.03
CA ILE A 32 12.69 -6.49 7.24
C ILE A 32 11.89 -5.46 8.06
N LEU A 33 11.03 -5.91 8.99
CA LEU A 33 10.17 -5.06 9.84
C LEU A 33 10.25 -5.50 11.30
N LYS A 34 10.73 -4.62 12.20
CA LYS A 34 10.76 -4.89 13.64
C LYS A 34 9.37 -4.68 14.24
N THR A 35 8.72 -5.77 14.66
CA THR A 35 7.49 -5.71 15.46
C THR A 35 7.77 -5.96 16.94
N PRO A 36 6.98 -5.37 17.87
CA PRO A 36 7.15 -5.60 19.31
C PRO A 36 6.74 -7.00 19.77
N TYR A 37 6.24 -7.85 18.87
CA TYR A 37 5.84 -9.24 19.13
C TYR A 37 6.48 -10.19 18.11
N ASP A 38 6.76 -11.42 18.55
CA ASP A 38 7.36 -12.47 17.72
C ASP A 38 6.31 -13.08 16.79
N ALA A 39 6.28 -12.60 15.54
CA ALA A 39 5.23 -12.91 14.57
C ALA A 39 5.26 -14.37 14.06
N ASP A 40 6.31 -15.14 14.36
CA ASP A 40 6.50 -16.53 13.89
C ASP A 40 5.69 -17.57 14.70
N THR A 41 5.15 -17.21 15.88
CA THR A 41 4.45 -18.17 16.77
C THR A 41 2.95 -18.33 16.48
N VAL A 42 2.37 -17.52 15.59
CA VAL A 42 0.93 -17.47 15.33
C VAL A 42 0.60 -17.93 13.91
N LYS A 43 -0.19 -19.02 13.79
CA LYS A 43 -0.48 -19.72 12.52
C LYS A 43 -1.62 -19.13 11.67
N THR A 44 -2.11 -17.92 11.95
CA THR A 44 -3.29 -17.34 11.29
C THR A 44 -3.03 -15.93 10.77
N VAL A 45 -3.88 -15.46 9.84
CA VAL A 45 -3.84 -14.09 9.31
C VAL A 45 -3.91 -13.10 10.48
N ARG A 46 -2.87 -12.28 10.63
CA ARG A 46 -2.81 -11.27 11.71
C ARG A 46 -2.61 -9.88 11.11
N VAL A 47 -3.46 -8.96 11.56
CA VAL A 47 -3.25 -7.53 11.40
C VAL A 47 -2.35 -7.07 12.54
N VAL A 48 -1.14 -6.64 12.21
CA VAL A 48 -0.22 -5.93 13.10
C VAL A 48 -0.70 -4.48 13.17
N ASN A 49 -0.76 -3.92 14.38
CA ASN A 49 -1.41 -2.64 14.67
C ASN A 49 -2.86 -2.57 14.13
N PRO A 50 -3.77 -3.41 14.65
CA PRO A 50 -5.18 -3.25 14.33
C PRO A 50 -5.58 -1.86 14.84
N SER A 51 -5.94 -0.96 13.92
CA SER A 51 -6.64 0.27 14.27
C SER A 51 -7.83 -0.15 15.13
N SER A 52 -7.77 0.18 16.42
CA SER A 52 -8.83 -0.15 17.37
C SER A 52 -10.14 0.27 16.76
N ALA A 53 -11.13 -0.62 16.77
CA ALA A 53 -12.44 -0.40 16.19
C ALA A 53 -13.12 0.82 16.84
N SER A 54 -12.80 2.01 16.36
CA SER A 54 -13.73 3.12 16.36
C SER A 54 -14.55 2.95 15.09
N GLU A 55 -15.86 3.13 15.21
CA GLU A 55 -16.90 3.30 14.18
C GLU A 55 -16.59 4.42 13.13
N GLY A 56 -15.32 4.55 12.76
CA GLY A 56 -14.74 5.60 11.95
C GLY A 56 -14.36 5.03 10.59
N TYR A 57 -14.89 5.68 9.58
CA TYR A 57 -14.67 5.41 8.16
C TYR A 57 -13.18 5.14 7.83
N TYR A 58 -12.93 4.09 7.05
CA TYR A 58 -11.62 3.44 6.90
C TYR A 58 -10.56 4.19 6.08
N ASN A 59 -10.86 5.39 5.55
CA ASN A 59 -9.95 6.16 4.70
C ASN A 59 -10.05 7.66 5.01
N LEU A 60 -9.50 8.09 6.14
CA LEU A 60 -9.40 9.52 6.45
C LEU A 60 -8.25 10.13 5.65
N ILE A 61 -8.51 11.28 5.04
CA ILE A 61 -7.53 12.04 4.28
C ILE A 61 -6.46 12.57 5.25
N LYS A 62 -5.20 12.40 4.88
CA LYS A 62 -4.03 12.87 5.62
C LYS A 62 -3.32 14.00 4.85
N ALA A 63 -2.43 14.69 5.56
CA ALA A 63 -1.50 15.58 4.89
C ALA A 63 -0.63 14.79 3.90
N GLU A 64 -0.25 15.43 2.79
CA GLU A 64 0.52 14.83 1.68
C GLU A 64 -0.24 13.83 0.81
N ASP A 65 -1.52 13.55 1.08
CA ASP A 65 -2.37 12.78 0.16
C ASP A 65 -2.62 13.55 -1.15
N GLU A 66 -2.83 12.82 -2.24
CA GLU A 66 -3.25 13.37 -3.51
C GLU A 66 -4.72 13.07 -3.74
N LEU A 67 -5.54 14.12 -3.86
CA LEU A 67 -6.97 14.02 -4.10
C LEU A 67 -7.26 14.18 -5.59
N ALA A 68 -7.79 13.13 -6.20
CA ALA A 68 -8.41 13.15 -7.51
C ALA A 68 -9.83 13.71 -7.38
N ILE A 69 -10.09 14.88 -7.95
CA ILE A 69 -11.36 15.60 -7.84
C ILE A 69 -11.97 15.76 -9.23
N LYS A 70 -13.28 15.54 -9.33
CA LYS A 70 -14.02 15.63 -10.59
C LYS A 70 -15.43 16.17 -10.36
N ASN A 71 -15.89 17.06 -11.23
CA ASN A 71 -17.31 17.42 -11.31
C ASN A 71 -18.02 16.39 -12.21
N VAL A 72 -18.99 15.66 -11.65
CA VAL A 72 -19.69 14.57 -12.35
C VAL A 72 -20.95 15.02 -13.11
N GLN A 73 -21.25 16.32 -13.11
CA GLN A 73 -22.40 16.86 -13.87
C GLN A 73 -22.14 17.01 -15.37
N ASP A 74 -20.91 16.81 -15.82
CA ASP A 74 -20.56 16.90 -17.23
C ASP A 74 -21.32 15.84 -18.02
N MET A 75 -22.22 16.26 -18.91
CA MET A 75 -23.08 15.35 -19.68
C MET A 75 -22.32 14.45 -20.65
N SER A 76 -21.08 14.82 -21.01
CA SER A 76 -20.17 13.94 -21.77
C SER A 76 -19.81 12.64 -21.04
N LEU A 77 -20.10 12.55 -19.73
CA LEU A 77 -19.87 11.36 -18.91
C LEU A 77 -20.87 10.23 -19.13
N ILE A 78 -22.09 10.56 -19.56
CA ILE A 78 -23.22 9.62 -19.59
C ILE A 78 -23.72 9.41 -21.02
N THR A 79 -23.46 10.36 -21.93
CA THR A 79 -23.78 10.17 -23.34
C THR A 79 -22.66 9.35 -24.00
N PRO A 80 -22.93 8.12 -24.49
CA PRO A 80 -21.95 7.42 -25.30
C PRO A 80 -21.70 8.28 -26.54
N ASN A 81 -20.44 8.66 -26.76
CA ASN A 81 -20.04 9.44 -27.92
C ASN A 81 -20.22 8.59 -29.18
N VAL A 82 -21.43 8.59 -29.77
CA VAL A 82 -21.71 8.02 -31.09
C VAL A 82 -21.23 9.01 -32.15
N ALA A 83 -19.93 9.31 -32.15
CA ALA A 83 -19.31 10.13 -33.18
C ALA A 83 -18.80 9.21 -34.30
N SER A 84 -19.65 9.06 -35.30
CA SER A 84 -19.29 8.63 -36.66
C SER A 84 -18.04 9.39 -37.15
N GLY A 85 -16.95 8.66 -37.42
CA GLY A 85 -15.88 9.07 -38.34
C GLY A 85 -15.24 10.44 -38.08
N GLY A 86 -14.34 10.53 -37.11
CA GLY A 86 -13.46 11.68 -36.95
C GLY A 86 -12.51 11.48 -35.77
N ASN A 87 -11.22 11.75 -35.97
CA ASN A 87 -10.18 11.70 -34.94
C ASN A 87 -10.43 12.76 -33.86
N SER A 88 -11.38 12.52 -32.98
CA SER A 88 -11.59 13.29 -31.77
C SER A 88 -10.97 12.49 -30.64
N ALA A 89 -9.82 12.97 -30.16
CA ALA A 89 -9.21 12.51 -28.92
C ALA A 89 -10.32 12.45 -27.87
N SER A 90 -10.61 11.23 -27.41
CA SER A 90 -11.55 10.96 -26.35
C SER A 90 -11.15 11.79 -25.15
N GLN A 91 -11.82 12.93 -24.95
CA GLN A 91 -11.76 13.71 -23.74
C GLN A 91 -12.53 12.91 -22.68
N ALA A 92 -11.95 11.78 -22.29
CA ALA A 92 -12.34 11.04 -21.12
C ALA A 92 -12.16 12.03 -19.97
N SER A 93 -13.28 12.53 -19.45
CA SER A 93 -13.33 13.42 -18.32
C SER A 93 -12.54 12.81 -17.17
N SER A 94 -11.32 13.31 -17.03
CA SER A 94 -10.28 12.78 -16.17
C SER A 94 -10.37 13.49 -14.83
N TYR A 95 -10.08 12.75 -13.76
CA TYR A 95 -9.90 13.38 -12.47
C TYR A 95 -8.73 14.36 -12.55
N THR A 96 -8.91 15.54 -11.99
CA THR A 96 -7.79 16.46 -11.76
C THR A 96 -7.23 16.20 -10.37
N THR A 97 -5.93 15.98 -10.25
CA THR A 97 -5.28 15.66 -8.98
C THR A 97 -4.79 16.92 -8.28
N PHE A 98 -5.02 16.99 -6.97
CA PHE A 98 -4.61 18.09 -6.11
C PHE A 98 -3.95 17.54 -4.86
N LYS A 99 -2.82 18.11 -4.47
CA LYS A 99 -2.09 17.67 -3.29
C LYS A 99 -2.62 18.35 -2.02
N VAL A 100 -2.80 17.57 -0.95
CA VAL A 100 -3.09 18.07 0.39
C VAL A 100 -1.80 18.57 1.01
N ASN A 101 -1.79 19.82 1.46
CA ASN A 101 -0.62 20.44 2.08
C ASN A 101 -0.39 19.93 3.53
N ALA A 102 0.73 20.33 4.13
CA ALA A 102 1.07 19.99 5.52
C ALA A 102 0.06 20.50 6.55
N ALA A 103 -0.67 21.58 6.23
CA ALA A 103 -1.76 22.09 7.07
C ALA A 103 -3.04 21.25 6.95
N GLY A 104 -3.09 20.25 6.06
CA GLY A 104 -4.26 19.39 5.84
C GLY A 104 -5.33 20.02 4.94
N GLU A 105 -4.94 20.95 4.08
CA GLU A 105 -5.81 21.67 3.17
C GLU A 105 -5.46 21.36 1.71
N VAL A 106 -6.47 21.36 0.84
CA VAL A 106 -6.29 21.25 -0.61
C VAL A 106 -6.55 22.62 -1.25
N VAL A 107 -5.67 23.05 -2.16
CA VAL A 107 -5.81 24.33 -2.86
C VAL A 107 -6.54 24.11 -4.18
N LEU A 108 -7.74 24.66 -4.29
CA LEU A 108 -8.62 24.47 -5.44
C LEU A 108 -8.71 25.73 -6.30
N PRO A 109 -8.80 25.60 -7.64
CA PRO A 109 -8.97 26.73 -8.54
C PRO A 109 -10.19 27.58 -8.15
N LYS A 110 -10.03 28.91 -8.16
CA LYS A 110 -11.07 29.91 -7.82
C LYS A 110 -11.59 29.89 -6.37
N ILE A 111 -11.52 28.76 -5.67
CA ILE A 111 -12.00 28.60 -4.30
C ILE A 111 -10.92 28.95 -3.28
N GLY A 112 -9.68 28.52 -3.53
CA GLY A 112 -8.56 28.63 -2.59
C GLY A 112 -8.40 27.39 -1.72
N ALA A 113 -7.81 27.56 -0.53
CA ALA A 113 -7.55 26.49 0.41
C ALA A 113 -8.83 25.97 1.08
N VAL A 114 -9.00 24.65 1.13
CA VAL A 114 -10.13 23.96 1.77
C VAL A 114 -9.59 22.89 2.71
N LYS A 115 -10.00 22.92 3.98
CA LYS A 115 -9.61 21.91 4.97
C LYS A 115 -10.25 20.56 4.67
N VAL A 116 -9.42 19.54 4.48
CA VAL A 116 -9.86 18.17 4.12
C VAL A 116 -9.24 17.08 4.98
N ALA A 117 -8.14 17.36 5.69
CA ALA A 117 -7.52 16.37 6.57
C ALA A 117 -8.45 15.96 7.71
N GLY A 118 -8.48 14.66 8.01
CA GLY A 118 -9.37 14.06 9.00
C GLY A 118 -10.81 13.86 8.52
N LEU A 119 -11.15 14.31 7.31
CA LEU A 119 -12.42 13.98 6.67
C LEU A 119 -12.28 12.68 5.87
N ASN A 120 -13.38 11.96 5.74
CA ASN A 120 -13.46 10.93 4.70
C ASN A 120 -13.71 11.57 3.32
N ARG A 121 -13.58 10.80 2.23
CA ARG A 121 -13.79 11.33 0.88
C ARG A 121 -15.19 11.93 0.65
N THR A 122 -16.23 11.37 1.27
CA THR A 122 -17.63 11.79 1.06
C THR A 122 -17.93 13.11 1.79
N GLN A 123 -17.37 13.27 2.99
CA GLN A 123 -17.36 14.53 3.74
C GLN A 123 -16.52 15.57 3.00
N ALA A 124 -15.32 15.21 2.53
CA ALA A 124 -14.48 16.10 1.74
C ALA A 124 -15.19 16.56 0.45
N ALA A 125 -15.83 15.63 -0.28
CA ALA A 125 -16.65 15.95 -1.44
C ALA A 125 -17.76 16.94 -1.09
N THR A 126 -18.47 16.72 0.01
CA THR A 126 -19.54 17.63 0.48
C THR A 126 -18.99 19.01 0.82
N VAL A 127 -17.84 19.10 1.50
CA VAL A 127 -17.21 20.38 1.85
C VAL A 127 -16.75 21.12 0.60
N ILE A 128 -16.11 20.42 -0.33
CA ILE A 128 -15.63 20.98 -1.60
C ILE A 128 -16.81 21.44 -2.47
N GLN A 129 -17.87 20.64 -2.54
CA GLN A 129 -19.09 20.96 -3.27
C GLN A 129 -19.70 22.28 -2.77
N LYS A 130 -19.87 22.41 -1.45
CA LYS A 130 -20.35 23.66 -0.82
C LYS A 130 -19.43 24.84 -1.11
N ALA A 131 -18.12 24.63 -1.07
CA ALA A 131 -17.15 25.69 -1.32
C ALA A 131 -17.24 26.21 -2.77
N TYR A 132 -17.42 25.33 -3.75
CA TYR A 132 -17.66 25.70 -5.15
C TYR A 132 -19.03 26.35 -5.37
N GLU A 133 -20.07 25.85 -4.70
CA GLU A 133 -21.43 26.38 -4.80
C GLU A 133 -21.51 27.86 -4.39
N LEU A 134 -20.76 28.24 -3.34
CA LEU A 134 -20.77 29.60 -2.81
C LEU A 134 -20.02 30.62 -3.68
N LYS A 135 -19.11 30.18 -4.56
CA LYS A 135 -18.18 31.10 -5.26
C LYS A 135 -18.29 31.07 -6.78
N GLU A 136 -18.54 29.91 -7.40
CA GLU A 136 -18.30 29.76 -8.85
C GLU A 136 -19.32 28.87 -9.58
N LEU A 137 -19.87 27.84 -8.95
CA LEU A 137 -20.68 26.82 -9.63
C LEU A 137 -22.11 26.79 -9.09
N ASN A 138 -23.10 26.54 -9.94
CA ASN A 138 -24.48 26.35 -9.50
C ASN A 138 -24.74 24.87 -9.19
N SER A 139 -24.95 24.54 -7.92
CA SER A 139 -25.20 23.18 -7.41
C SER A 139 -24.27 22.12 -8.02
N PRO A 140 -22.92 22.24 -7.90
CA PRO A 140 -21.98 21.27 -8.44
C PRO A 140 -22.19 19.87 -7.86
N LEU A 141 -21.80 18.80 -8.56
CA LEU A 141 -21.72 17.46 -7.98
C LEU A 141 -20.27 16.97 -8.05
N ILE A 142 -19.61 16.87 -6.90
CA ILE A 142 -18.18 16.60 -6.83
C ILE A 142 -17.94 15.15 -6.37
N ASP A 143 -17.10 14.42 -7.10
CA ASP A 143 -16.52 13.16 -6.66
C ASP A 143 -15.05 13.37 -6.26
N VAL A 144 -14.64 12.70 -5.18
CA VAL A 144 -13.29 12.80 -4.60
C VAL A 144 -12.75 11.39 -4.37
N ARG A 145 -11.51 11.17 -4.81
CA ARG A 145 -10.77 9.92 -4.62
C ARG A 145 -9.37 10.23 -4.12
N ILE A 146 -8.77 9.30 -3.38
CA ILE A 146 -7.35 9.39 -2.99
C ILE A 146 -6.54 8.67 -4.08
N ALA A 147 -5.79 9.43 -4.87
CA ALA A 147 -5.07 8.94 -6.05
C ALA A 147 -3.76 8.22 -5.72
N ASN A 148 -3.17 8.52 -4.57
CA ASN A 148 -1.87 8.01 -4.15
C ASN A 148 -1.96 6.96 -3.04
N ALA A 149 -3.13 6.35 -2.82
CA ALA A 149 -3.27 5.23 -1.89
C ALA A 149 -2.61 3.97 -2.47
N TYR A 150 -1.78 3.27 -1.69
CA TYR A 150 -1.10 2.06 -2.15
C TYR A 150 -0.81 1.07 -1.03
N VAL A 151 -0.62 -0.19 -1.41
CA VAL A 151 -0.12 -1.28 -0.57
C VAL A 151 1.21 -1.77 -1.14
N ILE A 152 2.11 -2.23 -0.26
CA ILE A 152 3.33 -2.91 -0.67
C ILE A 152 3.19 -4.40 -0.34
N VAL A 153 3.40 -5.25 -1.35
CA VAL A 153 3.37 -6.71 -1.21
C VAL A 153 4.79 -7.25 -1.37
N LEU A 154 5.20 -8.09 -0.42
CA LEU A 154 6.52 -8.72 -0.37
C LEU A 154 6.37 -10.20 -0.01
N GLY A 155 7.36 -11.01 -0.38
CA GLY A 155 7.43 -12.44 -0.08
C GLY A 155 6.95 -13.34 -1.22
N GLU A 156 6.33 -14.47 -0.86
CA GLU A 156 5.97 -15.57 -1.76
C GLU A 156 4.68 -15.29 -2.57
N VAL A 157 4.75 -14.28 -3.44
CA VAL A 157 3.73 -13.91 -4.45
C VAL A 157 4.36 -13.87 -5.84
N ALA A 158 3.55 -13.99 -6.90
CA ALA A 158 4.06 -13.99 -8.27
C ALA A 158 4.73 -12.65 -8.65
N SER A 159 4.14 -11.52 -8.24
CA SER A 159 4.67 -10.17 -8.44
C SER A 159 4.73 -9.42 -7.12
N GLN A 160 5.95 -9.11 -6.66
CA GLN A 160 6.18 -8.26 -5.51
C GLN A 160 6.28 -6.79 -5.93
N GLY A 161 5.86 -5.88 -5.07
CA GLY A 161 5.97 -4.45 -5.35
C GLY A 161 4.87 -3.59 -4.74
N LYS A 162 4.76 -2.38 -5.27
CA LYS A 162 3.75 -1.39 -4.90
C LYS A 162 2.53 -1.55 -5.79
N PHE A 163 1.36 -1.68 -5.17
CA PHE A 163 0.05 -1.78 -5.82
C PHE A 163 -0.81 -0.59 -5.41
N VAL A 164 -1.35 0.14 -6.38
CA VAL A 164 -2.18 1.32 -6.12
C VAL A 164 -3.61 0.87 -5.82
N ILE A 165 -4.22 1.48 -4.81
CA ILE A 165 -5.61 1.24 -4.44
C ILE A 165 -6.49 2.20 -5.24
N GLU A 166 -7.18 1.69 -6.26
CA GLU A 166 -8.01 2.52 -7.14
C GLU A 166 -9.44 2.73 -6.61
N ARG A 167 -9.89 1.85 -5.71
CA ARG A 167 -11.26 1.78 -5.20
C ARG A 167 -11.29 1.52 -3.70
N GLU A 168 -12.40 1.85 -3.05
CA GLU A 168 -12.52 1.75 -1.60
C GLU A 168 -12.84 0.34 -1.09
N ASP A 169 -13.53 -0.45 -1.89
CA ASP A 169 -13.85 -1.86 -1.67
C ASP A 169 -12.67 -2.77 -2.03
N TYR A 170 -11.44 -2.25 -1.99
CA TYR A 170 -10.25 -3.03 -2.32
C TYR A 170 -9.90 -4.00 -1.20
N GLU A 171 -10.08 -5.28 -1.50
CA GLU A 171 -9.88 -6.34 -0.52
C GLU A 171 -8.54 -7.05 -0.69
N LEU A 172 -8.16 -7.85 0.31
CA LEU A 172 -6.95 -8.67 0.25
C LEU A 172 -6.95 -9.62 -0.96
N ILE A 173 -8.12 -10.13 -1.35
CA ILE A 173 -8.23 -11.03 -2.50
C ILE A 173 -7.94 -10.31 -3.82
N ASP A 174 -8.37 -9.05 -3.96
CA ASP A 174 -8.06 -8.21 -5.11
C ASP A 174 -6.56 -7.97 -5.20
N LEU A 175 -5.93 -7.61 -4.07
CA LEU A 175 -4.49 -7.41 -3.99
C LEU A 175 -3.70 -8.66 -4.39
N LEU A 176 -4.14 -9.84 -3.94
CA LEU A 176 -3.49 -11.09 -4.33
C LEU A 176 -3.72 -11.42 -5.81
N ALA A 177 -4.88 -11.10 -6.36
CA ALA A 177 -5.15 -11.25 -7.78
C ALA A 177 -4.24 -10.33 -8.62
N ASP A 178 -4.12 -9.06 -8.23
CA ASP A 178 -3.25 -8.07 -8.87
C ASP A 178 -1.77 -8.47 -8.77
N ALA A 179 -1.36 -9.07 -7.65
CA ALA A 179 -0.03 -9.62 -7.46
C ALA A 179 0.22 -10.94 -8.21
N GLY A 180 -0.75 -11.46 -8.98
CA GLY A 180 -0.63 -12.69 -9.76
C GLY A 180 -0.75 -13.97 -8.93
N GLY A 181 -1.25 -13.88 -7.70
CA GLY A 181 -1.45 -14.99 -6.78
C GLY A 181 -0.21 -15.35 -5.95
N LEU A 182 -0.39 -16.38 -5.12
CA LEU A 182 0.67 -16.95 -4.28
C LEU A 182 1.56 -17.90 -5.09
N THR A 183 2.86 -17.93 -4.80
CA THR A 183 3.77 -18.93 -5.39
C THR A 183 3.49 -20.34 -4.80
N PRO A 184 3.94 -21.43 -5.45
CA PRO A 184 3.81 -22.78 -4.89
C PRO A 184 4.50 -22.97 -3.54
N ASP A 185 5.57 -22.21 -3.27
CA ASP A 185 6.35 -22.27 -2.04
C ASP A 185 5.73 -21.44 -0.89
N ALA A 186 4.69 -20.67 -1.18
CA ALA A 186 4.00 -19.83 -0.21
C ALA A 186 3.29 -20.66 0.88
N ASN A 187 3.44 -20.23 2.14
CA ASN A 187 2.65 -20.78 3.23
C ASN A 187 1.22 -20.22 3.21
N LYS A 188 0.29 -20.95 2.58
CA LYS A 188 -1.14 -20.58 2.43
C LYS A 188 -1.89 -20.32 3.73
N LYS A 189 -1.34 -20.71 4.89
CA LYS A 189 -1.97 -20.49 6.20
C LYS A 189 -1.46 -19.25 6.92
N MET A 190 -0.37 -18.64 6.46
CA MET A 190 0.30 -17.56 7.15
C MET A 190 0.39 -16.31 6.27
N LEU A 191 -0.26 -15.24 6.71
CA LEU A 191 -0.20 -13.93 6.05
C LEU A 191 -0.11 -12.84 7.12
N ARG A 192 0.75 -11.86 6.89
CA ARG A 192 0.99 -10.72 7.80
C ARG A 192 0.57 -9.43 7.11
N ILE A 193 -0.30 -8.68 7.77
CA ILE A 193 -0.70 -7.34 7.32
C ILE A 193 -0.12 -6.35 8.31
N PHE A 194 0.72 -5.46 7.83
CA PHE A 194 1.25 -4.33 8.58
C PHE A 194 0.43 -3.09 8.22
N ARG A 195 -0.10 -2.39 9.23
CA ARG A 195 -0.90 -1.18 9.05
C ARG A 195 -0.40 -0.12 10.01
N GLY A 196 0.01 1.03 9.51
CA GLY A 196 0.48 2.10 10.37
C GLY A 196 1.42 3.04 9.65
N ASP A 197 2.07 3.89 10.43
CA ASP A 197 3.15 4.73 9.93
C ASP A 197 4.41 3.88 9.67
N LYS A 198 5.28 4.31 8.76
CA LYS A 198 6.55 3.64 8.43
C LYS A 198 7.42 3.37 9.66
N ASN A 199 7.30 4.21 10.69
CA ASN A 199 8.02 4.08 11.96
C ASN A 199 7.38 3.04 12.92
N ASN A 200 6.08 2.77 12.77
CA ASN A 200 5.32 1.79 13.54
C ASN A 200 4.36 1.04 12.60
N PRO A 201 4.90 0.16 11.72
CA PRO A 201 4.14 -0.59 10.73
C PRO A 201 3.31 -1.73 11.36
#